data_AF-A0A7V9CLD1-F1
#
_entry.id   AF-A0A7V9CLD1-F1
#
_cell.length_a   1.000
_cell.length_b   1.000
_cell.length_c   1.000
_cell.angle_alpha   90.00
_cell.angle_beta   90.00
_cell.angle_gamma   90.00
#
_symmetry.space_group_name_H-M   'P 1'
#
loop_
_entity.id
_entity.type
_entity.pdbx_description
1 polymer ?
#
loop_
_entity_poly.entity_id
_entity_poly.type
_entity_poly.pdbx_seq_one_letter_code
_entity_poly.pdbx_strand_id
1 'polypeptide(L)'
;MTHTRRDFLRRCGSGALIAAATVPRPAASGRLVAEAVDHVDVWRETGRYGGWPANHGMWAWGDELLVGFTAGVLRTGDPMRHPIDRSAGEQQALARSRDGGRTWTLEAPATLQTRAWR
;
A
#
# COMPACT_ATOMS: atom_id res chain seq x y z
N MET A 1 40.37 -38.05 51.67
CA MET A 1 39.82 -39.32 52.16
C MET A 1 38.71 -39.01 53.17
N THR A 2 37.48 -39.30 52.78
CA THR A 2 36.31 -39.69 53.58
C THR A 2 35.95 -38.91 54.86
N HIS A 3 34.88 -38.11 54.75
CA HIS A 3 33.89 -38.02 55.82
C HIS A 3 32.48 -38.17 55.23
N THR A 4 31.91 -39.35 55.46
CA THR A 4 30.53 -39.71 55.17
C THR A 4 29.63 -39.14 56.25
N ARG A 5 28.57 -38.41 55.89
CA ARG A 5 27.44 -38.17 56.80
C ARG A 5 26.13 -38.51 56.11
N ARG A 6 25.39 -39.33 56.85
CA ARG A 6 24.14 -40.01 56.56
C ARG A 6 22.92 -39.08 56.68
N ASP A 7 21.91 -39.44 55.86
CA ASP A 7 20.47 -39.52 56.14
C ASP A 7 19.62 -38.26 56.37
N PHE A 8 18.30 -38.49 56.14
CA PHE A 8 17.11 -37.65 56.35
C PHE A 8 16.80 -36.66 55.20
N LEU A 9 15.68 -36.71 54.46
CA LEU A 9 14.30 -37.06 54.81
C LEU A 9 13.46 -37.54 53.61
N ARG A 10 12.54 -38.45 53.94
CA ARG A 10 11.39 -38.93 53.19
C ARG A 10 10.28 -37.86 53.14
N ARG A 11 9.37 -38.01 52.14
CA ARG A 11 8.04 -37.38 51.96
C ARG A 11 8.12 -35.96 51.37
N CYS A 12 7.21 -35.47 50.53
CA CYS A 12 5.79 -35.75 50.34
C CYS A 12 5.43 -35.44 48.87
N GLY A 13 4.45 -36.14 48.31
CA GLY A 13 3.89 -35.85 46.99
C GLY A 13 3.23 -34.47 46.91
N SER A 14 3.25 -33.88 45.72
CA SER A 14 2.29 -32.85 45.29
C SER A 14 2.08 -33.05 43.80
N GLY A 15 0.91 -33.59 43.46
CA GLY A 15 0.47 -33.73 42.08
C GLY A 15 0.31 -32.35 41.46
N ALA A 16 1.06 -32.11 40.39
CA ALA A 16 0.82 -30.96 39.54
C ALA A 16 -0.47 -31.22 38.74
N LEU A 17 -1.52 -30.49 39.08
CA LEU A 17 -2.70 -30.37 38.22
C LEU A 17 -2.25 -29.63 36.95
N ILE A 18 -2.16 -30.36 35.83
CA ILE A 18 -2.01 -29.74 34.51
C ILE A 18 -3.38 -29.15 34.17
N ALA A 19 -3.53 -27.84 34.36
CA ALA A 19 -4.66 -27.11 33.79
C ALA A 19 -4.54 -27.20 32.26
N ALA A 20 -5.47 -27.90 31.61
CA ALA A 20 -5.56 -27.90 30.16
C ALA A 20 -5.92 -26.48 29.70
N ALA A 21 -4.92 -25.74 29.23
CA ALA A 21 -5.16 -24.48 28.55
C ALA A 21 -5.92 -24.78 27.26
N THR A 22 -7.19 -24.37 27.19
CA THR A 22 -7.97 -24.36 25.96
C THR A 22 -7.32 -23.37 25.00
N VAL A 23 -6.53 -23.89 24.05
CA VAL A 23 -6.02 -23.07 22.95
C VAL A 23 -7.22 -22.64 22.10
N PRO A 24 -7.53 -21.34 21.98
CA PRO A 24 -8.63 -20.90 21.12
C PRO A 24 -8.33 -21.33 19.69
N ARG A 25 -9.29 -22.01 19.07
CA ARG A 25 -9.24 -22.41 17.66
C ARG A 25 -9.04 -21.14 16.83
N PRO A 26 -8.02 -21.06 15.95
CA PRO A 26 -7.91 -19.93 15.04
C PRO A 26 -9.24 -19.83 14.27
N ALA A 27 -9.81 -18.62 14.26
CA ALA A 27 -11.00 -18.35 13.46
C ALA A 27 -10.74 -18.86 12.04
N ALA A 28 -11.72 -19.56 11.47
CA ALA A 28 -11.61 -20.04 10.10
C ALA A 28 -11.27 -18.83 9.22
N SER A 29 -10.16 -18.90 8.50
CA SER A 29 -9.77 -17.88 7.54
C SER A 29 -10.93 -17.69 6.58
N GLY A 30 -11.64 -16.57 6.73
CA GLY A 30 -12.70 -16.21 5.79
C GLY A 30 -12.08 -16.21 4.41
N ARG A 31 -12.67 -16.97 3.48
CA ARG A 31 -12.31 -16.85 2.06
C ARG A 31 -12.59 -15.39 1.71
N LEU A 32 -11.54 -14.60 1.48
CA LEU A 32 -11.69 -13.30 0.86
C LEU A 32 -12.38 -13.57 -0.46
N VAL A 33 -13.68 -13.27 -0.51
CA VAL A 33 -14.38 -13.20 -1.78
C VAL A 33 -13.67 -12.09 -2.51
N ALA A 34 -13.14 -12.38 -3.71
CA ALA A 34 -12.58 -11.33 -4.54
C ALA A 34 -13.70 -10.30 -4.70
N GLU A 35 -13.56 -9.18 -4.01
CA GLU A 35 -14.46 -8.04 -4.15
C GLU A 35 -14.43 -7.66 -5.62
N ALA A 36 -15.60 -7.33 -6.19
CA ALA A 36 -15.66 -6.95 -7.59
C ALA A 36 -14.65 -5.82 -7.84
N VAL A 37 -13.80 -6.00 -8.86
CA VAL A 37 -12.79 -4.99 -9.20
C VAL A 37 -13.46 -3.89 -9.98
N ASP A 38 -13.53 -2.70 -9.41
CA ASP A 38 -14.04 -1.51 -10.09
C ASP A 38 -12.92 -0.81 -10.87
N HIS A 39 -13.27 -0.30 -12.06
CA HIS A 39 -12.40 0.55 -12.86
C HIS A 39 -12.82 2.02 -12.67
N VAL A 40 -11.88 2.86 -12.27
CA VAL A 40 -12.10 4.29 -12.03
C VAL A 40 -11.06 5.12 -12.80
N ASP A 41 -11.48 6.30 -13.26
CA ASP A 41 -10.57 7.29 -13.83
C ASP A 41 -9.92 8.10 -12.69
N VAL A 42 -8.62 7.94 -12.50
CA VAL A 42 -7.85 8.76 -11.54
C VAL A 42 -7.70 10.20 -12.03
N TRP A 43 -7.39 10.36 -13.31
CA TRP A 43 -7.30 11.67 -13.96
C TRP A 43 -7.50 11.52 -15.46
N ARG A 44 -8.28 12.43 -16.05
CA ARG A 44 -8.52 12.51 -17.48
C ARG A 44 -8.83 13.95 -17.88
N GLU A 45 -8.07 14.48 -18.82
CA GLU A 45 -8.31 15.77 -19.43
C GLU A 45 -8.18 15.67 -20.95
N THR A 46 -9.10 16.32 -21.68
CA THR A 46 -9.08 16.31 -23.15
C THR A 46 -7.79 16.95 -23.67
N GLY A 47 -7.09 16.26 -24.57
CA GLY A 47 -5.83 16.74 -25.14
C GLY A 47 -4.62 16.62 -24.20
N ARG A 48 -4.76 15.95 -23.05
CA ARG A 48 -3.65 15.70 -22.12
C ARG A 48 -3.21 14.24 -22.11
N TYR A 49 -1.93 14.05 -21.83
CA TYR A 49 -1.32 12.76 -21.57
C TYR A 49 -1.07 12.60 -20.08
N GLY A 50 -1.43 11.45 -19.51
CA GLY A 50 -1.11 11.05 -18.14
C GLY A 50 -0.46 9.68 -18.15
N GLY A 51 0.76 9.57 -17.62
CA GLY A 51 1.50 8.31 -17.74
C GLY A 51 2.62 8.12 -16.74
N TRP A 52 3.23 6.93 -16.83
CA TRP A 52 4.29 6.44 -15.96
C TRP A 52 3.98 6.42 -14.44
N PRO A 53 2.78 6.03 -14.00
CA PRO A 53 2.46 6.04 -12.56
C PRO A 53 3.40 5.14 -11.73
N ALA A 54 3.85 4.02 -12.32
CA ALA A 54 4.80 3.10 -11.68
C ALA A 54 6.17 3.73 -11.37
N ASN A 55 6.56 4.81 -12.08
CA ASN A 55 7.84 5.47 -11.88
C ASN A 55 7.79 6.53 -10.77
N HIS A 56 6.59 7.00 -10.42
CA HIS A 56 6.38 8.03 -9.40
C HIS A 56 6.04 7.42 -8.05
N GLY A 57 5.30 6.32 -8.06
CA GLY A 57 4.88 5.59 -6.86
C GLY A 57 3.44 5.84 -6.45
N MET A 58 3.00 5.05 -5.48
CA MET A 58 1.68 5.12 -4.87
C MET A 58 1.82 4.87 -3.36
N TRP A 59 1.06 5.63 -2.57
CA TRP A 59 1.03 5.55 -1.11
C TRP A 59 -0.40 5.39 -0.63
N ALA A 60 -0.57 4.68 0.48
CA ALA A 60 -1.86 4.44 1.10
C ALA A 60 -1.79 4.65 2.61
N TRP A 61 -2.78 5.34 3.16
CA TRP A 61 -3.01 5.56 4.59
C TRP A 61 -4.48 5.31 4.91
N GLY A 62 -4.85 4.05 5.21
CA GLY A 62 -6.25 3.67 5.33
C GLY A 62 -6.98 3.87 3.99
N ASP A 63 -8.07 4.65 4.00
CA ASP A 63 -8.84 5.00 2.80
C ASP A 63 -8.22 6.15 1.98
N GLU A 64 -7.14 6.77 2.47
CA GLU A 64 -6.42 7.80 1.75
C GLU A 64 -5.38 7.20 0.81
N LEU A 65 -5.45 7.55 -0.47
CA LEU A 65 -4.51 7.09 -1.50
C LEU A 65 -3.89 8.30 -2.20
N LEU A 66 -2.60 8.21 -2.51
CA LEU A 66 -1.89 9.20 -3.30
C LEU A 66 -1.11 8.48 -4.40
N VAL A 67 -1.28 8.90 -5.65
CA VAL A 67 -0.53 8.36 -6.79
C VAL A 67 0.13 9.51 -7.55
N GLY A 68 1.40 9.34 -7.91
CA GLY A 68 2.09 10.28 -8.79
C GLY A 68 2.07 9.81 -10.23
N PHE A 69 2.14 10.75 -11.17
CA PHE A 69 2.28 10.47 -12.60
C PHE A 69 2.83 11.71 -13.34
N THR A 70 3.29 11.50 -14.57
CA THR A 70 3.67 12.63 -15.44
C THR A 70 2.46 13.06 -16.26
N ALA A 71 2.16 14.35 -16.22
CA ALA A 71 1.18 15.00 -17.08
C ALA A 71 1.87 15.80 -18.19
N GLY A 72 1.28 15.81 -19.39
CA GLY A 72 1.79 16.56 -20.53
C GLY A 72 0.72 16.78 -21.60
N VAL A 73 1.12 17.35 -22.74
CA VAL A 73 0.23 17.52 -23.90
C VAL A 73 0.19 16.21 -24.69
N LEU A 74 -1.02 15.75 -25.03
CA LEU A 74 -1.22 14.57 -25.86
C LEU A 74 -0.75 14.85 -27.29
N ARG A 75 0.13 14.01 -27.82
CA ARG A 75 0.57 14.07 -29.23
C ARG A 75 0.56 12.68 -29.82
N THR A 76 -0.38 12.46 -30.73
CA THR A 76 -0.53 11.21 -31.46
C THR A 76 0.17 11.28 -32.82
N GLY A 77 0.50 10.13 -33.42
CA GLY A 77 1.02 10.05 -34.80
C GLY A 77 2.23 9.14 -34.97
N ASP A 78 2.91 8.77 -33.88
CA ASP A 78 3.97 7.76 -33.88
C ASP A 78 3.55 6.58 -32.98
N PRO A 79 3.21 5.41 -33.55
CA PRO A 79 2.78 4.25 -32.77
C PRO A 79 3.93 3.61 -31.97
N MET A 80 5.18 3.93 -32.26
CA MET A 80 6.35 3.37 -31.59
C MET A 80 6.80 4.19 -30.37
N ARG A 81 6.14 5.32 -30.10
CA ARG A 81 6.48 6.22 -28.99
C ARG A 81 5.29 6.45 -28.09
N HIS A 82 5.58 6.80 -26.83
CA HIS A 82 4.54 7.32 -25.94
C HIS A 82 3.92 8.59 -26.55
N PRO A 83 2.58 8.72 -26.56
CA PRO A 83 1.86 9.80 -27.24
C PRO A 83 1.88 11.12 -26.45
N ILE A 84 3.07 11.61 -26.12
CA ILE A 84 3.28 12.84 -25.36
C ILE A 84 4.16 13.80 -26.14
N ASP A 85 3.78 15.07 -26.14
CA ASP A 85 4.58 16.15 -26.67
C ASP A 85 5.67 16.60 -25.68
N ARG A 86 6.84 15.98 -25.78
CA ARG A 86 7.98 16.37 -24.94
C ARG A 86 8.48 17.80 -25.19
N SER A 87 8.18 18.39 -26.36
CA SER A 87 8.59 19.75 -26.69
C SER A 87 7.74 20.81 -25.98
N ALA A 88 6.49 20.46 -25.64
CA ALA A 88 5.60 21.30 -24.83
C ALA A 88 5.92 21.25 -23.32
N GLY A 89 6.80 20.33 -22.92
CA GLY A 89 7.18 20.11 -21.52
C GLY A 89 6.32 19.06 -20.82
N GLU A 90 6.82 18.63 -19.66
CA GLU A 90 6.23 17.58 -18.82
C GLU A 90 6.15 18.10 -17.38
N GLN A 91 5.08 17.75 -16.67
CA GLN A 91 4.84 18.16 -15.29
C GLN A 91 4.62 16.93 -14.41
N GLN A 92 5.19 16.97 -13.21
CA GLN A 92 4.91 15.96 -12.19
C GLN A 92 3.57 16.31 -11.54
N ALA A 93 2.66 15.36 -11.50
CA ALA A 93 1.32 15.53 -10.95
C ALA A 93 1.05 14.47 -9.88
N LEU A 94 0.26 14.84 -8.87
CA LEU A 94 -0.23 13.94 -7.85
C LEU A 94 -1.75 13.87 -7.95
N ALA A 95 -2.35 12.71 -7.73
CA ALA A 95 -3.79 12.58 -7.54
C ALA A 95 -4.06 11.93 -6.18
N ARG A 96 -4.95 12.53 -5.40
CA ARG A 96 -5.33 12.05 -4.07
C ARG A 96 -6.78 11.59 -4.04
N SER A 97 -7.00 10.44 -3.43
CA SER A 97 -8.31 9.94 -3.01
C SER A 97 -8.38 9.97 -1.48
N ARG A 98 -9.56 10.25 -0.93
CA ARG A 98 -9.84 10.14 0.52
C ARG A 98 -10.98 9.17 0.84
N ASP A 99 -11.43 8.39 -0.15
CA ASP A 99 -12.58 7.50 -0.06
C ASP A 99 -12.28 6.10 -0.62
N GLY A 100 -11.04 5.62 -0.46
CA GLY A 100 -10.63 4.28 -0.88
C GLY A 100 -10.43 4.11 -2.39
N GLY A 101 -10.32 5.22 -3.14
CA GLY A 101 -10.05 5.23 -4.57
C GLY A 101 -11.27 5.47 -5.43
N ARG A 102 -12.41 5.87 -4.85
CA ARG A 102 -13.66 6.07 -5.59
C ARG A 102 -13.70 7.44 -6.27
N THR A 103 -13.14 8.47 -5.63
CA THR A 103 -13.00 9.81 -6.19
C THR A 103 -11.57 10.34 -6.05
N TRP A 104 -11.12 11.12 -7.03
CA TRP A 104 -9.75 11.61 -7.12
C TRP A 104 -9.70 13.11 -7.35
N THR A 105 -8.77 13.78 -6.67
CA THR A 105 -8.47 15.21 -6.84
C THR A 105 -7.03 15.38 -7.27
N LEU A 106 -6.80 16.19 -8.32
CA LEU A 106 -5.46 16.54 -8.75
C LEU A 106 -4.82 17.51 -7.75
N GLU A 107 -3.61 17.18 -7.32
CA GLU A 107 -2.75 18.04 -6.51
C GLU A 107 -1.53 18.47 -7.34
N ALA A 108 -1.34 19.77 -7.41
CA ALA A 108 -0.21 20.40 -8.12
C ALA A 108 0.60 21.27 -7.15
N PRO A 109 1.37 20.68 -6.21
CA PRO A 109 2.21 21.45 -5.29
C PRO A 109 3.20 22.29 -6.08
N ALA A 110 3.34 23.58 -5.73
CA ALA A 110 4.24 24.50 -6.43
C ALA A 110 5.70 24.01 -6.49
N THR A 111 6.13 23.24 -5.48
CA THR A 111 7.47 22.63 -5.43
C THR A 111 7.70 21.52 -6.45
N LEU A 112 6.64 20.94 -7.00
CA LEU A 112 6.70 19.95 -8.08
C LEU A 112 6.49 20.57 -9.47
N GLN A 113 6.07 21.84 -9.53
CA GLN A 113 5.86 22.54 -10.79
C GLN A 113 7.20 23.08 -11.30
N THR A 114 7.74 22.41 -12.31
CA THR A 114 8.95 22.88 -13.02
C THR A 114 8.65 24.08 -13.92
N ARG A 115 7.37 24.29 -14.30
CA ARG A 115 6.81 25.44 -15.04
C ARG A 115 5.32 25.63 -14.70
N ALA A 116 4.76 26.80 -14.98
CA ALA A 116 3.32 27.05 -14.77
C ALA A 116 2.46 26.17 -15.69
N TRP A 117 1.44 25.52 -15.12
CA TRP A 117 0.42 24.74 -15.84
C TRP A 117 -0.30 25.64 -16.85
N ARG A 118 -0.16 25.34 -18.15
CA ARG A 118 -0.89 25.99 -19.27
C ARG A 118 -1.75 24.97 -19.96
#